data_AF-A0AAV1P2T6-F1
#
_entry.id   AF-A0AAV1P2T6-F1
#
_cell.length_a   1.000
_cell.length_b   1.000
_cell.length_c   1.000
_cell.angle_alpha   90.00
_cell.angle_beta   90.00
_cell.angle_gamma   90.00
#
_symmetry.space_group_name_H-M   'P 1'
#
loop_
_entity.id
_entity.type
_entity.pdbx_description
1 polymer ?
#
loop_
_entity_poly.entity_id
_entity_poly.type
_entity_poly.pdbx_seq_one_letter_code
_entity_poly.pdbx_strand_id
1 'polypeptide(L)'
;MAEDTRQDKRASFSAITEHNTNGMARTSSAVASGKSGASKKLVIKNFKDRPKLAENYTEDTWLKLRDAVGAIQNSTSIKYNLEELYQAVENLCSYKVSPTLYKQLRQVCEDHVQAQIHQFREYPF
;
A
#
# COMPACT_ATOMS: atom_id res chain seq x y z
N MET A 1 0.42 66.02 -6.52
CA MET A 1 1.30 65.48 -5.46
C MET A 1 1.07 63.97 -5.46
N ALA A 2 1.95 63.19 -6.09
CA ALA A 2 3.16 62.57 -5.52
C ALA A 2 2.77 61.43 -4.55
N GLU A 3 3.29 60.20 -4.58
CA GLU A 3 4.45 59.60 -5.24
C GLU A 3 4.31 58.06 -5.17
N ASP A 4 4.83 57.33 -6.17
CA ASP A 4 5.96 56.36 -6.07
C ASP A 4 5.56 54.91 -5.76
N THR A 5 5.86 53.97 -6.67
CA THR A 5 6.79 52.86 -6.34
C THR A 5 7.34 52.16 -7.59
N ARG A 6 8.60 52.49 -7.89
CA ARG A 6 9.75 51.60 -8.14
C ARG A 6 9.69 50.48 -9.20
N GLN A 7 10.60 50.68 -10.16
CA GLN A 7 11.20 49.73 -11.06
C GLN A 7 12.18 48.80 -10.32
N ASP A 8 12.00 47.48 -10.43
CA ASP A 8 12.97 46.52 -9.88
C ASP A 8 13.55 45.57 -10.94
N LYS A 9 14.87 45.45 -10.83
CA LYS A 9 15.81 44.91 -11.81
C LYS A 9 15.78 43.39 -11.78
N ARG A 10 15.64 42.77 -12.96
CA ARG A 10 15.82 41.33 -13.12
C ARG A 10 17.30 40.99 -12.92
N ALA A 11 17.61 40.29 -11.83
CA ALA A 11 18.94 39.77 -11.57
C ALA A 11 19.27 38.63 -12.56
N SER A 12 20.39 38.78 -13.27
CA SER A 12 21.07 37.71 -13.98
C SER A 12 21.86 36.89 -12.95
N PHE A 13 21.50 35.61 -12.78
CA PHE A 13 22.32 34.66 -12.06
C PHE A 13 22.93 33.67 -13.04
N SER A 14 24.24 33.86 -13.22
CA SER A 14 25.33 32.93 -13.51
C SER A 14 25.09 31.70 -14.37
N ALA A 15 25.86 31.69 -15.47
CA ALA A 15 26.35 30.51 -16.14
C ALA A 15 26.90 29.48 -15.14
N ILE A 16 26.38 28.25 -15.23
CA ILE A 16 27.11 27.05 -14.85
C ILE A 16 27.30 26.23 -16.12
N THR A 17 28.58 26.15 -16.46
CA THR A 17 29.22 25.25 -17.39
C THR A 17 28.75 23.81 -17.20
N GLU A 18 28.45 23.16 -18.32
CA GLU A 18 28.79 21.79 -18.69
C GLU A 18 29.15 20.85 -17.52
N HIS A 19 28.38 19.77 -17.33
CA HIS A 19 28.88 18.38 -17.37
C HIS A 19 27.72 17.40 -17.10
N ASN A 20 27.50 16.51 -18.08
CA ASN A 20 26.97 15.14 -17.96
C ASN A 20 25.50 14.94 -17.50
N THR A 21 24.60 14.62 -18.45
CA THR A 21 24.02 13.26 -18.60
C THR A 21 22.80 13.23 -19.56
N ASN A 22 22.80 12.21 -20.43
CA ASN A 22 21.72 11.64 -21.24
C ASN A 22 20.85 12.58 -22.10
N GLY A 23 21.23 12.64 -23.38
CA GLY A 23 20.56 13.40 -24.43
C GLY A 23 19.05 13.18 -24.53
N MET A 24 18.33 14.29 -24.46
CA MET A 24 16.98 14.43 -24.96
C MET A 24 16.99 15.61 -25.95
N ALA A 25 17.28 15.31 -27.22
CA ALA A 25 17.14 16.29 -28.30
C ALA A 25 15.64 16.59 -28.47
N ARG A 26 15.24 17.84 -28.22
CA ARG A 26 13.87 18.31 -28.45
C ARG A 26 13.70 18.59 -29.95
N THR A 27 13.03 17.72 -30.68
CA THR A 27 12.57 18.03 -32.04
C THR A 27 11.17 18.64 -31.96
N SER A 28 11.14 19.96 -32.02
CA SER A 28 9.93 20.74 -32.27
C SER A 28 9.63 20.69 -33.77
N SER A 29 8.53 20.05 -34.18
CA SER A 29 7.62 20.48 -35.27
C SER A 29 6.83 19.31 -35.88
N ALA A 30 5.50 19.37 -35.75
CA ALA A 30 4.53 19.25 -36.85
C ALA A 30 3.14 19.01 -36.28
N VAL A 31 2.25 19.96 -36.55
CA VAL A 31 0.81 19.89 -36.31
C VAL A 31 0.14 18.94 -37.31
N ALA A 32 -0.90 18.25 -36.83
CA ALA A 32 -2.15 17.90 -37.53
C ALA A 32 -2.56 16.40 -37.44
N SER A 33 -3.74 16.24 -36.82
CA SER A 33 -4.80 15.27 -37.15
C SER A 33 -4.60 13.78 -36.87
N GLY A 34 -5.40 13.27 -35.92
CA GLY A 34 -5.85 11.87 -35.94
C GLY A 34 -6.13 11.23 -34.59
N LYS A 35 -7.40 11.30 -34.15
CA LYS A 35 -8.05 10.48 -33.11
C LYS A 35 -7.59 10.71 -31.66
N SER A 36 -8.17 11.74 -31.03
CA SER A 36 -8.44 11.75 -29.60
C SER A 36 -9.35 10.56 -29.24
N GLY A 37 -8.81 9.51 -28.65
CA GLY A 37 -9.66 8.41 -28.15
C GLY A 37 -8.94 7.16 -27.63
N ALA A 38 -7.67 6.94 -27.97
CA ALA A 38 -6.92 5.78 -27.47
C ALA A 38 -5.96 6.18 -26.35
N SER A 39 -6.14 5.62 -25.15
CA SER A 39 -5.19 5.74 -24.06
C SER A 39 -3.84 5.13 -24.48
N LYS A 40 -2.76 5.91 -24.33
CA LYS A 40 -1.39 5.44 -24.64
C LYS A 40 -0.92 4.49 -23.53
N LYS A 41 -0.91 3.18 -23.82
CA LYS A 41 -0.41 2.14 -22.91
C LYS A 41 1.11 2.19 -22.81
N LEU A 42 1.64 2.31 -21.60
CA LEU A 42 3.07 2.18 -21.33
C LEU A 42 3.45 0.70 -21.21
N VAL A 43 4.60 0.33 -21.77
CA VAL A 43 5.15 -1.04 -21.70
C VAL A 43 6.55 -0.96 -21.09
N ILE A 44 6.77 -1.73 -20.02
CA ILE A 44 8.09 -1.84 -19.40
C ILE A 44 8.90 -2.86 -20.20
N LYS A 45 10.00 -2.41 -20.82
CA LYS A 45 10.94 -3.27 -21.54
C LYS A 45 11.71 -4.15 -20.53
N ASN A 46 11.87 -5.43 -20.83
CA ASN A 46 12.51 -6.43 -19.96
C ASN A 46 11.77 -6.65 -18.62
N PHE A 47 10.45 -6.50 -18.58
CA PHE A 47 9.65 -6.86 -17.41
C PHE A 47 9.74 -8.38 -17.19
N LYS A 48 10.59 -8.80 -16.24
CA LYS A 48 10.56 -10.15 -15.71
C LYS A 48 9.22 -10.35 -14.99
N ASP A 49 8.72 -11.58 -14.98
CA ASP A 49 7.48 -11.90 -14.27
C ASP A 49 7.52 -11.35 -12.84
N ARG A 50 6.36 -10.90 -12.37
CA ARG A 50 6.22 -10.43 -10.98
C ARG A 50 6.78 -11.52 -10.07
N PRO A 51 7.72 -11.20 -9.15
CA PRO A 51 8.24 -12.17 -8.22
C PRO A 51 7.06 -12.82 -7.49
N LYS A 52 7.02 -14.16 -7.52
CA LYS A 52 5.99 -14.91 -6.82
C LYS A 52 6.21 -14.75 -5.34
N LEU A 53 5.12 -14.59 -4.61
CA LEU A 53 5.14 -14.62 -3.15
C LEU A 53 5.66 -15.99 -2.72
N ALA A 54 6.53 -16.02 -1.70
CA ALA A 54 6.99 -17.29 -1.13
C ALA A 54 5.78 -18.09 -0.61
N GLU A 55 5.80 -19.41 -0.79
CA GLU A 55 4.64 -20.27 -0.46
C GLU A 55 4.22 -20.14 1.01
N ASN A 56 5.19 -20.01 1.92
CA ASN A 56 4.95 -19.91 3.37
C ASN A 56 4.41 -18.55 3.83
N TYR A 57 4.57 -17.49 3.03
CA TYR A 57 4.24 -16.12 3.46
C TYR A 57 2.78 -15.99 3.89
N THR A 58 1.87 -16.64 3.16
CA THR A 58 0.43 -16.57 3.43
C THR A 58 0.11 -17.14 4.80
N GLU A 59 0.68 -18.30 5.11
CA GLU A 59 0.46 -19.00 6.39
C GLU A 59 1.11 -18.23 7.55
N ASP A 60 2.37 -17.82 7.41
CA ASP A 60 3.10 -17.07 8.44
C ASP A 60 2.40 -15.74 8.77
N THR A 61 1.92 -15.04 7.74
CA THR A 61 1.19 -13.78 7.92
C THR A 61 -0.16 -14.00 8.60
N TRP A 62 -0.86 -15.09 8.25
CA TRP A 62 -2.08 -15.47 8.93
C TRP A 62 -1.85 -15.83 10.41
N LEU A 63 -0.80 -16.58 10.72
CA LEU A 63 -0.44 -16.93 12.10
C LEU A 63 -0.21 -15.69 12.95
N LYS A 64 0.50 -14.70 12.41
CA LYS A 64 0.69 -13.38 13.06
C LYS A 64 -0.64 -12.70 13.38
N LEU A 65 -1.57 -12.66 12.42
CA LEU A 65 -2.89 -12.06 12.62
C LEU A 65 -3.73 -12.82 13.65
N ARG A 66 -3.73 -14.16 13.57
CA ARG A 66 -4.43 -15.03 14.52
C ARG A 66 -3.91 -14.85 15.94
N ASP A 67 -2.60 -14.78 16.12
CA ASP A 67 -1.97 -14.56 17.42
C ASP A 67 -2.36 -13.19 18.00
N ALA A 68 -2.45 -12.15 17.16
CA ALA A 68 -2.93 -10.83 17.58
C ALA A 68 -4.41 -10.86 17.99
N VAL A 69 -5.27 -11.56 17.23
CA VAL A 69 -6.69 -11.75 17.59
C VAL A 69 -6.82 -12.51 18.91
N GLY A 70 -6.04 -13.57 19.10
CA GLY A 70 -5.99 -14.32 20.35
C GLY A 70 -5.55 -13.46 21.53
N ALA A 71 -4.58 -12.56 21.32
CA ALA A 71 -4.16 -11.64 22.36
C ALA A 71 -5.30 -10.70 22.79
N ILE A 72 -6.03 -10.12 21.82
CA ILE A 72 -7.20 -9.26 22.06
C ILE A 72 -8.30 -10.01 22.82
N GLN A 73 -8.66 -11.21 22.34
CA GLN A 73 -9.67 -12.07 22.94
C GLN A 73 -9.37 -12.42 24.41
N ASN A 74 -8.08 -12.62 24.73
CA ASN A 74 -7.64 -12.91 26.09
C ASN A 74 -7.32 -11.65 26.92
N SER A 75 -7.58 -10.45 26.40
CA SER A 75 -7.19 -9.18 27.04
C SER A 75 -5.71 -9.10 27.42
N THR A 76 -4.85 -9.65 26.57
CA THR A 76 -3.39 -9.65 26.73
C THR A 76 -2.72 -8.73 25.71
N SER A 77 -1.47 -8.36 25.99
CA SER A 77 -0.71 -7.46 25.11
C SER A 77 -0.39 -8.10 23.76
N ILE A 78 -0.58 -7.35 22.68
CA ILE A 78 -0.27 -7.77 21.32
C ILE A 78 1.25 -7.63 21.09
N LYS A 79 1.89 -8.69 20.60
CA LYS A 79 3.35 -8.72 20.34
C LYS A 79 3.79 -7.83 19.17
N TYR A 80 2.89 -7.60 18.22
CA TYR A 80 3.13 -6.88 16.98
C TYR A 80 2.56 -5.46 17.05
N ASN A 81 3.16 -4.52 16.33
CA ASN A 81 2.61 -3.17 16.23
C ASN A 81 1.40 -3.15 15.28
N LEU A 82 0.51 -2.16 15.44
CA LEU A 82 -0.75 -2.13 14.69
C LEU A 82 -0.54 -1.89 13.19
N GLU A 83 0.41 -1.04 12.81
CA GLU A 83 0.70 -0.72 11.40
C GLU A 83 1.13 -1.97 10.62
N GLU A 84 1.98 -2.79 11.23
CA GLU A 84 2.42 -4.06 10.67
C GLU A 84 1.24 -5.04 10.47
N LEU A 85 0.29 -5.05 11.39
CA LEU A 85 -0.93 -5.87 11.27
C LEU A 85 -1.85 -5.35 10.15
N TYR A 86 -1.98 -4.03 10.00
CA TYR A 86 -2.72 -3.44 8.87
C TYR A 86 -2.09 -3.81 7.53
N GLN A 87 -0.77 -3.65 7.41
CA GLN A 87 -0.04 -3.98 6.20
C GLN A 87 -0.11 -5.47 5.86
N ALA A 88 -0.05 -6.35 6.88
CA ALA A 88 -0.23 -7.79 6.71
C ALA A 88 -1.59 -8.13 6.07
N VAL A 89 -2.67 -7.50 6.53
CA VAL A 89 -4.02 -7.69 5.96
C VAL A 89 -4.09 -7.15 4.53
N GLU A 90 -3.55 -5.96 4.28
CA GLU A 90 -3.53 -5.35 2.95
C GLU A 90 -2.80 -6.23 1.93
N ASN A 91 -1.63 -6.76 2.32
CA ASN A 91 -0.84 -7.66 1.48
C ASN A 91 -1.64 -8.92 1.14
N LEU A 92 -2.20 -9.61 2.13
CA LEU A 92 -3.01 -10.82 1.90
C LEU A 92 -4.20 -10.54 0.97
N CYS A 93 -4.85 -9.38 1.11
CA CYS A 93 -5.96 -8.99 0.24
C CYS A 93 -5.50 -8.69 -1.19
N SER A 94 -4.35 -8.02 -1.35
CA SER A 94 -3.75 -7.72 -2.64
C SER A 94 -3.40 -8.97 -3.45
N TYR A 95 -3.05 -10.06 -2.76
CA TYR A 95 -2.77 -11.37 -3.35
C TYR A 95 -4.01 -12.29 -3.51
N LYS A 96 -5.22 -11.74 -3.44
CA LYS A 96 -6.49 -12.49 -3.63
C LYS A 96 -6.79 -13.56 -2.57
N VAL A 97 -6.16 -13.47 -1.39
CA VAL A 97 -6.41 -14.37 -0.25
C VAL A 97 -7.62 -13.92 0.61
N SER A 98 -8.23 -12.77 0.30
CA SER A 98 -9.33 -12.18 1.07
C SER A 98 -10.47 -13.15 1.42
N PRO A 99 -10.99 -14.00 0.51
CA PRO A 99 -12.09 -14.91 0.85
C PRO A 99 -11.71 -15.93 1.93
N THR A 100 -10.48 -16.43 1.89
CA THR A 100 -9.95 -17.37 2.88
C THR A 100 -9.70 -16.65 4.21
N LEU A 101 -9.08 -15.47 4.16
CA LEU A 101 -8.80 -14.65 5.34
C LEU A 101 -10.08 -14.34 6.14
N TYR A 102 -11.16 -13.97 5.45
CA TYR A 102 -12.44 -13.71 6.09
C TYR A 102 -13.01 -14.95 6.79
N LYS A 103 -13.00 -16.11 6.13
CA LYS A 103 -13.49 -17.36 6.71
C LYS A 103 -12.69 -17.75 7.95
N GLN A 104 -11.37 -17.64 7.89
CA GLN A 104 -10.50 -17.96 9.01
C GLN A 104 -10.71 -17.01 10.20
N LEU A 105 -10.82 -15.70 9.94
CA LEU A 105 -11.11 -14.72 10.99
C LEU A 105 -12.47 -14.98 11.65
N ARG A 106 -13.50 -15.24 10.84
CA ARG A 106 -14.84 -15.60 11.32
C ARG A 106 -14.77 -16.84 12.23
N GLN A 107 -14.07 -17.89 11.81
CA GLN A 107 -13.93 -19.11 12.60
C GLN A 107 -13.28 -18.85 13.96
N VAL A 108 -12.17 -18.09 13.99
CA VAL A 108 -11.48 -17.74 15.25
C VAL A 108 -12.38 -16.97 16.21
N CYS A 109 -13.25 -16.10 15.69
CA CYS A 109 -14.24 -15.40 16.51
C CYS A 109 -15.34 -16.34 17.01
N GLU A 110 -15.87 -17.21 16.16
CA GLU A 110 -16.90 -18.18 16.54
C GLU A 110 -16.41 -19.16 17.61
N ASP A 111 -15.21 -19.72 17.43
CA ASP A 111 -14.60 -20.66 18.38
C ASP A 111 -14.44 -20.01 19.75
N HIS A 112 -13.99 -18.75 19.79
CA HIS A 112 -13.84 -18.00 21.03
C HIS A 112 -15.19 -17.78 21.73
N VAL A 113 -16.21 -17.33 20.99
CA VAL A 113 -17.55 -17.11 21.57
C VAL A 113 -18.15 -18.41 22.09
N GLN A 114 -18.02 -19.52 21.33
CA GLN A 114 -18.49 -20.83 21.78
C GLN A 114 -17.80 -21.29 23.06
N ALA A 115 -16.48 -21.11 23.15
CA ALA A 115 -15.72 -21.44 24.36
C ALA A 115 -16.18 -20.62 25.58
N GLN A 116 -16.50 -19.33 25.39
CA GLN A 116 -16.99 -18.47 26.48
C GLN A 116 -18.38 -18.87 26.99
N ILE A 117 -19.25 -19.47 26.15
CA ILE A 117 -20.58 -19.91 26.59
C ILE A 117 -20.51 -21.01 27.66
N HIS A 118 -19.50 -21.89 27.61
CA HIS A 118 -19.34 -22.96 28.60
C HIS A 118 -19.20 -22.42 30.03
N GLN A 119 -18.56 -21.27 30.21
CA GLN A 119 -18.40 -20.63 31.51
C GLN A 119 -19.75 -20.28 32.17
N PHE A 120 -20.79 -20.02 31.37
CA PHE A 120 -22.11 -19.65 31.88
C PHE A 120 -23.05 -20.85 32.07
N ARG A 121 -22.69 -22.04 31.60
CA ARG A 121 -23.52 -23.26 31.69
C ARG A 121 -23.38 -24.03 33.00
N GLU A 122 -22.26 -23.87 33.69
CA GLU A 122 -21.91 -24.67 34.89
C GLU A 122 -22.41 -24.05 36.21
N TYR A 123 -23.22 -22.98 36.17
CA TYR A 123 -23.85 -22.43 37.39
C TYR A 123 -25.17 -23.16 37.69
N PRO A 124 -25.23 -24.02 38.72
CA PRO A 124 -26.51 -24.52 39.20
C PRO A 124 -27.24 -23.36 39.88
N PHE A 125 -28.48 -23.11 39.46
CA PHE A 125 -29.43 -22.29 40.21
C PHE A 125 -29.85 -23.00 41.50
#